data_AF-A0A2W6TV23-F1
#
_entry.id   AF-A0A2W6TV23-F1
#
_cell.length_a   1.000
_cell.length_b   1.000
_cell.length_c   1.000
_cell.angle_alpha   90.00
_cell.angle_beta   90.00
_cell.angle_gamma   90.00
#
_symmetry.space_group_name_H-M   'P 1'
#
loop_
_entity.id
_entity.type
_entity.pdbx_description
1 polymer ?
#
loop_
_entity_poly.entity_id
_entity_poly.type
_entity_poly.pdbx_seq_one_letter_code
_entity_poly.pdbx_strand_id
1 'polypeptide(L)'
;METNAILAWTLVSECPIPQDVNDILVPSETAVAAYKTFRDSAVFTNKRLIVRDAQGITGKKVEIYSLPYSSIYMWSSENGHGLFNFNSEIELWTKAGHIKVNLNKGLDVRRLDKLIAQAVLGGTASPAIGTTQVVPGNPPPLP
;
A
#
# COMPACT_ATOMS: atom_id res chain seq x y z
N MET A 1 -31.35 7.16 -6.60
CA MET A 1 -30.15 6.30 -6.50
C MET A 1 -28.96 7.24 -6.63
N GLU A 2 -28.33 7.59 -5.51
CA GLU A 2 -27.04 8.27 -5.59
C GLU A 2 -26.03 7.22 -6.08
N THR A 3 -25.54 7.40 -7.30
CA THR A 3 -24.43 6.61 -7.82
C THR A 3 -23.21 7.02 -7.00
N ASN A 4 -22.91 6.29 -5.92
CA ASN A 4 -21.64 6.46 -5.22
C ASN A 4 -20.53 6.30 -6.26
N ALA A 5 -19.84 7.41 -6.57
CA ALA A 5 -18.78 7.40 -7.56
C ALA A 5 -17.69 6.42 -7.09
N ILE A 6 -17.51 5.33 -7.83
CA ILE A 6 -16.42 4.39 -7.56
C ILE A 6 -15.13 5.10 -7.97
N LEU A 7 -14.25 5.34 -6.99
CA LEU A 7 -12.90 5.82 -7.29
C LEU A 7 -12.10 4.64 -7.83
N ALA A 8 -11.65 4.75 -9.07
CA ALA A 8 -10.91 3.69 -9.74
C ALA A 8 -9.54 4.19 -10.21
N TRP A 9 -8.49 3.43 -9.88
CA TRP A 9 -7.13 3.67 -10.37
C TRP A 9 -6.56 2.41 -11.00
N THR A 10 -5.67 2.58 -11.98
CA THR A 10 -4.98 1.47 -12.63
C THR A 10 -3.48 1.63 -12.48
N LEU A 11 -2.85 0.62 -11.88
CA LEU A 11 -1.40 0.50 -11.73
C LEU A 11 -0.82 -0.12 -12.99
N VAL A 12 0.12 0.58 -13.62
CA VAL A 12 0.67 0.23 -14.94
C VAL A 12 1.97 -0.56 -14.82
N SER A 13 2.90 -0.09 -13.99
CA SER A 13 4.21 -0.71 -13.77
C SER A 13 4.82 -0.21 -12.46
N GLU A 14 5.70 -0.99 -11.82
CA GLU A 14 6.50 -0.51 -10.69
C GLU A 14 7.41 0.65 -11.10
N CYS A 15 7.62 1.61 -10.20
CA CYS A 15 8.52 2.74 -10.41
C CYS A 15 9.23 3.14 -9.13
N PRO A 16 10.30 3.96 -9.21
CA PRO A 16 10.88 4.60 -8.04
C PRO A 16 9.84 5.43 -7.28
N ILE A 17 10.01 5.54 -5.96
CA ILE A 17 9.17 6.40 -5.12
C ILE A 17 9.42 7.86 -5.53
N PRO A 18 8.37 8.63 -5.89
CA PRO A 18 8.51 10.05 -6.21
C PRO A 18 9.10 10.83 -5.04
N GLN A 19 10.02 11.76 -5.31
CA GLN A 19 10.76 12.47 -4.26
C GLN A 19 9.84 13.29 -3.36
N ASP A 20 8.85 13.95 -3.94
CA ASP A 20 7.86 14.79 -3.26
C ASP A 20 6.94 14.00 -2.31
N VAL A 21 6.84 12.68 -2.49
CA VAL A 21 6.10 11.82 -1.53
C VAL A 21 6.84 11.75 -0.21
N ASN A 22 8.17 11.78 -0.21
CA ASN A 22 8.95 11.70 1.03
C ASN A 22 8.71 12.92 1.93
N ASP A 23 8.41 14.08 1.34
CA ASP A 23 8.17 15.33 2.07
C ASP A 23 6.84 15.34 2.83
N ILE A 24 5.90 14.44 2.47
CA ILE A 24 4.56 14.36 3.09
C ILE A 24 4.37 13.14 3.98
N LEU A 25 5.41 12.31 4.15
CA LEU A 25 5.38 11.17 5.06
C LEU A 25 5.46 11.64 6.51
N VAL A 26 4.66 11.04 7.38
CA VAL A 26 4.76 11.30 8.81
C VAL A 26 5.92 10.50 9.43
N PRO A 27 6.41 10.85 10.64
CA PRO A 27 7.38 10.01 11.34
C PRO A 27 6.91 8.55 11.45
N SER A 28 7.83 7.60 11.22
CA SER A 28 7.54 6.15 11.18
C SER A 28 6.61 5.69 10.05
N GLU A 29 6.32 6.56 9.08
CA GLU A 29 5.76 6.16 7.79
C GLU A 29 6.89 5.85 6.81
N THR A 30 6.77 4.76 6.07
CA THR A 30 7.76 4.33 5.08
C THR A 30 7.06 3.89 3.82
N ALA A 31 7.51 4.41 2.67
CA ALA A 31 7.05 3.95 1.37
C ALA A 31 7.58 2.54 1.09
N VAL A 32 6.68 1.61 0.75
CA VAL A 32 6.96 0.19 0.56
C VAL A 32 7.02 -0.18 -0.92
N ALA A 33 6.12 0.40 -1.73
CA ALA A 33 6.08 0.19 -3.18
C ALA A 33 5.48 1.41 -3.87
N ALA A 34 5.90 1.69 -5.10
CA ALA A 34 5.34 2.73 -5.94
C ALA A 34 5.07 2.19 -7.36
N TYR A 35 3.99 2.68 -7.96
CA TYR A 35 3.53 2.27 -9.27
C TYR A 35 3.14 3.48 -10.10
N LYS A 36 3.45 3.46 -11.39
CA LYS A 36 2.90 4.41 -12.35
C LYS A 36 1.40 4.17 -12.51
N THR A 37 0.64 5.24 -12.62
CA THR A 37 -0.75 5.20 -13.09
C THR A 37 -0.82 5.81 -14.48
N PHE A 38 -2.01 5.87 -15.10
CA PHE A 38 -2.19 6.60 -16.36
C PHE A 38 -1.99 8.10 -16.24
N ARG A 39 -2.15 8.67 -15.04
CA ARG A 39 -2.08 10.11 -14.81
C ARG A 39 -0.77 10.52 -14.16
N ASP A 40 -0.37 9.80 -13.12
CA ASP A 40 0.91 10.02 -12.45
C ASP A 40 1.36 8.73 -11.71
N SER A 41 1.09 8.61 -10.41
CA SER A 41 1.67 7.55 -9.58
C SER A 41 0.81 7.19 -8.36
N ALA A 42 0.97 5.97 -7.87
CA ALA A 42 0.38 5.49 -6.63
C ALA A 42 1.48 4.88 -5.76
N VAL A 43 1.51 5.24 -4.49
CA VAL A 43 2.52 4.80 -3.51
C VAL A 43 1.82 4.11 -2.35
N PHE A 44 2.22 2.88 -2.10
CA PHE A 44 1.79 2.10 -0.94
C PHE A 44 2.83 2.28 0.17
N THR A 45 2.40 2.81 1.31
CA THR A 45 3.25 2.94 2.50
C THR A 45 2.93 1.81 3.49
N ASN A 46 3.51 1.86 4.68
CA ASN A 46 3.08 1.02 5.80
C ASN A 46 1.82 1.55 6.52
N LYS A 47 1.27 2.71 6.12
CA LYS A 47 0.12 3.36 6.79
C LYS A 47 -1.06 3.70 5.88
N ARG A 48 -0.80 4.01 4.61
CA ARG A 48 -1.82 4.44 3.64
C ARG A 48 -1.41 4.15 2.19
N LEU A 49 -2.42 4.10 1.33
CA LEU A 49 -2.26 4.30 -0.11
C LEU A 49 -2.29 5.79 -0.41
N ILE A 50 -1.27 6.29 -1.11
CA ILE A 50 -1.19 7.66 -1.62
C ILE A 50 -1.32 7.60 -3.13
N VAL A 51 -2.29 8.30 -3.71
CA VAL A 51 -2.42 8.42 -5.17
C VAL A 51 -2.18 9.86 -5.58
N ARG A 52 -1.18 10.06 -6.45
CA ARG A 52 -0.87 11.32 -7.10
C ARG A 52 -1.61 11.36 -8.43
N ASP A 53 -2.27 12.48 -8.68
CA ASP A 53 -3.09 12.70 -9.86
C ASP A 53 -2.75 14.06 -10.47
N ALA A 54 -1.94 14.06 -11.52
CA ALA A 54 -1.59 15.26 -12.25
C ALA A 54 -2.79 15.74 -13.08
N GLN A 55 -3.31 16.92 -12.73
CA GLN A 55 -4.45 17.55 -13.38
C GLN A 55 -4.04 18.71 -14.30
N GLY A 56 -4.82 18.88 -15.37
CA GLY A 56 -4.72 19.99 -16.31
C GLY A 56 -3.73 19.76 -17.45
N ILE A 57 -3.83 20.59 -18.49
CA ILE A 57 -3.05 20.47 -19.73
C ILE A 57 -1.54 20.60 -19.45
N THR A 58 -1.16 21.38 -18.44
CA THR A 58 0.25 21.61 -18.08
C THR A 58 0.79 20.60 -17.06
N GLY A 59 -0.07 19.77 -16.45
CA GLY A 59 0.32 18.81 -15.41
C GLY A 59 0.89 19.41 -14.12
N LYS A 60 0.89 20.75 -13.97
CA LYS A 60 1.50 21.44 -12.82
C LYS A 60 0.68 21.32 -11.54
N LYS A 61 -0.62 21.07 -11.65
CA LYS A 61 -1.49 20.87 -10.49
C LYS A 61 -1.52 19.38 -10.18
N VAL A 62 -1.00 18.99 -9.03
CA VAL A 62 -1.07 17.61 -8.55
C VAL A 62 -2.10 17.54 -7.43
N GLU A 63 -3.09 16.67 -7.58
CA GLU A 63 -4.01 16.30 -6.51
C GLU A 63 -3.49 15.03 -5.82
N ILE A 64 -3.57 15.01 -4.48
CA ILE A 64 -3.10 13.89 -3.67
C ILE A 64 -4.29 13.28 -2.93
N TYR A 65 -4.55 12.00 -3.18
CA TYR A 65 -5.49 11.20 -2.42
C TYR A 65 -4.71 10.39 -1.38
N SER A 66 -5.09 10.50 -0.11
CA SER A 66 -4.56 9.66 0.96
C SER A 66 -5.66 8.75 1.50
N LEU A 67 -5.47 7.44 1.37
CA LEU A 67 -6.35 6.41 1.93
C LEU A 67 -5.65 5.68 3.07
N PRO A 68 -5.90 6.07 4.33
CA PRO A 68 -5.39 5.35 5.50
C PRO A 68 -5.90 3.91 5.52
N TYR A 69 -5.02 2.94 5.77
CA TYR A 69 -5.44 1.54 5.84
C TYR A 69 -6.41 1.29 7.01
N SER A 70 -6.31 2.09 8.09
CA SER A 70 -7.25 2.07 9.22
C SER A 70 -8.69 2.44 8.85
N SER A 71 -8.93 3.00 7.67
CA SER A 71 -10.27 3.35 7.18
C SER A 71 -10.93 2.26 6.33
N ILE A 72 -10.20 1.17 6.04
CA ILE A 72 -10.68 0.03 5.26
C ILE A 72 -11.42 -0.92 6.18
N TYR A 73 -12.69 -1.16 5.90
CA TYR A 73 -13.54 -2.10 6.65
C TYR A 73 -13.51 -3.51 6.04
N MET A 74 -13.27 -3.60 4.74
CA MET A 74 -13.17 -4.86 3.99
C MET A 74 -12.32 -4.61 2.74
N TRP A 75 -11.62 -5.64 2.29
CA TRP A 75 -11.00 -5.66 0.96
C TRP A 75 -11.17 -7.04 0.31
N SER A 76 -11.04 -7.07 -1.00
CA SER A 76 -10.92 -8.30 -1.78
C SER A 76 -9.75 -8.15 -2.76
N SER A 77 -9.18 -9.29 -3.17
CA SER A 77 -8.13 -9.32 -4.19
C SER A 77 -8.36 -10.48 -5.15
N GLU A 78 -8.43 -10.16 -6.44
CA GLU A 78 -8.61 -11.11 -7.53
C GLU A 78 -7.34 -11.21 -8.37
N ASN A 79 -6.82 -12.42 -8.50
CA ASN A 79 -5.74 -12.72 -9.43
C ASN A 79 -6.31 -12.81 -10.84
N GLY A 80 -5.67 -12.18 -11.82
CA GLY A 80 -5.92 -12.51 -13.22
C GLY A 80 -5.57 -13.97 -13.49
N HIS A 81 -6.56 -14.81 -13.79
CA HIS A 81 -6.36 -16.22 -14.16
C HIS A 81 -6.51 -16.43 -15.67
N GLY A 82 -5.61 -17.24 -16.26
CA GLY A 82 -5.74 -17.75 -17.63
C GLY A 82 -4.65 -17.28 -18.62
N LEU A 83 -4.68 -17.87 -19.82
CA LEU A 83 -3.78 -17.56 -20.95
C LEU A 83 -4.07 -16.18 -21.58
N PHE A 84 -5.23 -15.60 -21.28
CA PHE A 84 -5.64 -14.29 -21.75
C PHE A 84 -5.22 -13.22 -20.74
N ASN A 85 -4.82 -12.07 -21.28
CA ASN A 85 -4.10 -11.00 -20.61
C ASN A 85 -4.97 -10.21 -19.61
N PHE A 86 -5.49 -10.87 -18.57
CA PHE A 86 -6.37 -10.22 -17.60
C PHE A 86 -5.57 -9.44 -16.55
N ASN A 87 -6.07 -8.24 -16.25
CA ASN A 87 -5.58 -7.41 -15.17
C ASN A 87 -6.04 -7.99 -13.83
N SER A 88 -5.18 -7.95 -12.82
CA SER A 88 -5.57 -8.31 -11.45
C SER A 88 -6.23 -7.11 -10.77
N GLU A 89 -6.91 -7.34 -9.66
CA GLU A 89 -7.73 -6.30 -9.04
C GLU A 89 -7.73 -6.37 -7.52
N ILE A 90 -7.80 -5.21 -6.88
CA ILE A 90 -8.07 -5.04 -5.46
C ILE A 90 -9.25 -4.10 -5.30
N GLU A 91 -10.21 -4.49 -4.50
CA GLU A 91 -11.35 -3.66 -4.12
C GLU A 91 -11.30 -3.36 -2.62
N LEU A 92 -11.54 -2.11 -2.24
CA LEU A 92 -11.44 -1.59 -0.87
C LEU A 92 -12.76 -0.91 -0.48
N TRP A 93 -13.36 -1.37 0.61
CA TRP A 93 -14.59 -0.78 1.16
C TRP A 93 -14.27 0.08 2.36
N THR A 94 -14.74 1.33 2.32
CA THR A 94 -14.55 2.33 3.36
C THR A 94 -15.88 2.98 3.71
N LYS A 95 -15.91 3.80 4.77
CA LYS A 95 -17.08 4.65 5.05
C LYS A 95 -17.38 5.67 3.94
N ALA A 96 -16.34 6.13 3.23
CA ALA A 96 -16.46 7.14 2.19
C ALA A 96 -16.88 6.56 0.83
N GLY A 97 -16.89 5.23 0.68
CA GLY A 97 -17.28 4.57 -0.55
C GLY A 97 -16.41 3.37 -0.90
N HIS A 98 -16.57 2.94 -2.14
CA HIS A 98 -15.89 1.79 -2.74
C HIS A 98 -14.77 2.26 -3.67
N ILE A 99 -13.56 1.74 -3.44
CA ILE A 99 -12.35 2.09 -4.18
C ILE A 99 -11.84 0.85 -4.90
N LYS A 100 -11.54 1.00 -6.18
CA LYS A 100 -11.06 -0.08 -7.05
C LYS A 100 -9.64 0.22 -7.55
N VAL A 101 -8.72 -0.71 -7.34
CA VAL A 101 -7.33 -0.63 -7.79
C VAL A 101 -7.08 -1.78 -8.76
N ASN A 102 -7.01 -1.45 -10.04
CA ASN A 102 -6.68 -2.39 -11.10
C ASN A 102 -5.16 -2.49 -11.24
N LEU A 103 -4.65 -3.67 -11.56
CA LEU A 103 -3.23 -3.93 -11.77
C LEU A 103 -3.04 -4.50 -13.17
N ASN A 104 -2.19 -3.85 -13.97
CA ASN A 104 -1.80 -4.38 -15.28
C ASN A 104 -1.06 -5.71 -15.16
N LYS A 105 -1.03 -6.45 -16.28
CA LYS A 105 -0.31 -7.72 -16.39
C LYS A 105 1.13 -7.61 -15.90
N GLY A 106 1.54 -8.58 -15.09
CA GLY A 106 2.91 -8.69 -14.57
C GLY A 106 3.10 -8.05 -13.19
N LEU A 107 2.10 -7.33 -12.67
CA LEU A 107 2.11 -6.88 -11.28
C LEU A 107 1.56 -7.98 -10.35
N ASP A 108 2.23 -8.18 -9.22
CA ASP A 108 1.84 -9.18 -8.23
C ASP A 108 0.80 -8.60 -7.25
N VAL A 109 -0.47 -8.94 -7.47
CA VAL A 109 -1.57 -8.53 -6.59
C VAL A 109 -1.46 -9.15 -5.20
N ARG A 110 -0.84 -10.32 -5.05
CA ARG A 110 -0.66 -10.97 -3.73
C ARG A 110 0.35 -10.24 -2.87
N ARG A 111 1.33 -9.56 -3.47
CA ARG A 111 2.24 -8.65 -2.75
C ARG A 111 1.47 -7.49 -2.12
N LEU A 112 0.54 -6.88 -2.87
CA LEU A 112 -0.28 -5.77 -2.35
C LEU A 112 -1.33 -6.24 -1.35
N ASP A 113 -1.97 -7.40 -1.58
CA ASP A 113 -2.90 -8.02 -0.65
C ASP A 113 -2.25 -8.25 0.73
N LYS A 114 -1.04 -8.82 0.76
CA LYS A 114 -0.25 -8.99 1.99
C LYS A 114 0.09 -7.67 2.67
N LEU A 115 0.43 -6.63 1.89
CA LEU A 115 0.71 -5.31 2.42
C LEU A 115 -0.52 -4.72 3.12
N ILE A 116 -1.69 -4.79 2.48
CA ILE A 116 -2.94 -4.32 3.05
C ILE A 116 -3.30 -5.15 4.29
N ALA A 117 -3.22 -6.47 4.22
CA ALA A 117 -3.50 -7.36 5.35
C ALA A 117 -2.60 -7.04 6.56
N GLN A 118 -1.30 -6.84 6.33
CA GLN A 118 -0.35 -6.46 7.38
C GLN A 118 -0.71 -5.10 8.00
N ALA A 119 -1.08 -4.12 7.18
CA ALA A 119 -1.40 -2.78 7.67
C ALA A 119 -2.76 -2.71 8.39
N VAL A 120 -3.74 -3.50 7.96
CA VAL A 120 -5.10 -3.52 8.55
C VAL A 120 -5.17 -4.43 9.79
N LEU A 121 -4.57 -5.62 9.73
CA LEU A 121 -4.69 -6.65 10.78
C LEU A 121 -3.43 -6.85 11.60
N GLY A 122 -2.25 -6.60 11.04
CA GLY A 122 -0.96 -6.88 11.66
C GLY A 122 -0.56 -5.85 12.72
N GLY A 123 -1.54 -5.31 13.45
CA GLY A 123 -1.45 -4.18 14.39
C GLY A 123 -0.08 -4.09 15.07
N THR A 124 0.47 -2.88 15.11
CA THR A 124 1.84 -2.57 15.53
C THR A 124 2.36 -3.48 16.64
N ALA A 125 3.03 -4.57 16.26
CA ALA A 125 4.04 -5.15 17.12
C ALA A 125 5.17 -4.12 17.12
N SER A 126 5.05 -3.11 17.98
CA SER A 126 6.23 -2.41 18.47
C SER A 126 7.14 -3.52 19.02
N PRO A 127 8.39 -3.68 18.54
CA PRO A 127 9.30 -4.60 19.20
C PRO A 127 9.40 -4.11 20.64
N ALA A 128 8.93 -4.92 21.59
CA ALA A 128 9.06 -4.60 23.00
C ALA A 128 10.54 -4.36 23.28
N ILE A 129 10.90 -3.09 23.47
CA ILE A 129 12.17 -2.72 24.08
C ILE A 129 12.09 -3.27 25.50
N GLY A 130 12.80 -4.35 25.79
CA GLY A 130 12.90 -4.90 27.13
C GLY A 130 12.64 -6.39 27.24
N THR A 131 13.42 -7.21 26.54
CA THR A 131 13.84 -8.47 27.15
C THR A 131 15.33 -8.61 26.85
N THR A 132 16.14 -8.10 27.77
CA THR A 132 17.55 -8.47 27.86
C THR A 132 17.58 -10.00 27.90
N GLN A 133 17.99 -10.60 26.79
CA GLN A 133 18.40 -12.00 26.77
C GLN A 133 19.55 -12.12 27.76
N VAL A 134 19.26 -12.65 28.95
CA VAL A 134 20.30 -13.09 29.88
C VAL A 134 20.98 -14.26 29.20
N VAL A 135 22.16 -14.00 28.65
CA VAL A 135 23.05 -15.05 28.16
C VAL A 135 23.36 -15.95 29.36
N PRO A 136 23.11 -17.28 29.29
CA PRO A 136 23.55 -18.17 30.34
C PRO A 136 25.07 -18.04 30.47
N GLY A 137 25.53 -17.60 31.64
CA GLY A 137 26.96 -17.51 31.94
C GLY A 137 27.62 -18.86 31.69
N ASN A 138 28.75 -18.84 31.00
CA ASN A 138 29.55 -20.03 30.75
C ASN A 138 29.89 -20.69 32.10
N PRO A 139 29.70 -22.01 32.28
CA PRO A 139 30.08 -22.66 33.53
C PRO A 139 31.59 -22.52 33.75
N PRO A 140 32.04 -22.37 35.01
CA PRO A 140 33.47 -22.28 35.31
C PRO A 140 34.19 -23.56 34.87
N PRO A 141 35.47 -23.47 34.45
CA PRO A 141 36.24 -24.66 34.13
C PRO A 141 36.33 -25.57 35.35
N LEU A 142 36.09 -26.86 35.14
CA LEU A 142 36.20 -27.90 36.16
C LEU A 142 37.65 -27.99 36.67
N PRO A 143 37.84 -28.38 37.96
CA PRO A 143 39.16 -28.46 38.59
C PRO A 143 40.10 -29.49 37.96
#